data_AF-A0A116LQQ4-F1
#
_entry.id   AF-A0A116LQQ4-F1
#
_cell.length_a   1.000
_cell.length_b   1.000
_cell.length_c   1.000
_cell.angle_alpha   90.00
_cell.angle_beta   90.00
_cell.angle_gamma   90.00
#
_symmetry.space_group_name_H-M   'P 1'
#
loop_
_entity.id
_entity.type
_entity.pdbx_description
1 polymer ?
#
loop_
_entity_poly.entity_id
_entity_poly.type
_entity_poly.pdbx_seq_one_letter_code
_entity_poly.pdbx_strand_id
1 'polypeptide(L)' 'MKVFKKIYLVLLIGLGLYAVGYIFGEWLATGQIDLSNLNILLPMVLGLPALLLIEKESNEN' A
#
# COMPACT_ATOMS: atom_id res chain seq x y z
N MET A 1 -1.11 -20.08 -0.17
CA MET A 1 -0.36 -19.11 0.66
C MET A 1 0.76 -18.37 -0.10
N LYS A 2 1.85 -19.04 -0.52
CA LYS A 2 3.06 -18.39 -1.08
C LYS A 2 2.82 -17.51 -2.32
N VAL A 3 2.02 -17.99 -3.28
CA VAL A 3 1.72 -17.24 -4.51
C VAL A 3 0.82 -16.03 -4.24
N PHE A 4 -0.23 -16.21 -3.45
CA PHE A 4 -1.14 -15.14 -3.04
C PHE A 4 -0.40 -14.00 -2.32
N LYS A 5 0.48 -14.36 -1.37
CA LYS A 5 1.33 -13.39 -0.67
C LYS A 5 2.23 -12.61 -1.61
N LYS A 6 2.83 -13.29 -2.60
CA LYS A 6 3.69 -12.65 -3.61
C LYS A 6 2.89 -11.68 -4.49
N ILE A 7 1.71 -12.07 -4.96
CA ILE A 7 0.81 -11.21 -5.74
C ILE A 7 0.42 -9.98 -4.92
N TYR A 8 0.03 -10.19 -3.66
CA TYR A 8 -0.35 -9.10 -2.78
C TYR A 8 0.81 -8.10 -2.57
N LEU A 9 2.04 -8.59 -2.35
CA LEU A 9 3.21 -7.76 -2.17
C LEU A 9 3.53 -6.91 -3.42
N VAL A 10 3.38 -7.50 -4.61
CA VAL A 10 3.53 -6.78 -5.89
C VAL A 10 2.46 -5.70 -6.04
N LEU A 11 1.20 -6.00 -5.69
CA LEU A 11 0.10 -5.02 -5.71
C LEU A 11 0.34 -3.88 -4.71
N LEU A 12 0.84 -4.20 -3.51
CA LEU A 12 1.18 -3.23 -2.49
C LEU A 12 2.26 -2.25 -2.98
N ILE A 13 3.33 -2.76 -3.59
CA ILE A 13 4.42 -1.95 -4.16
C ILE A 13 3.89 -1.08 -5.31
N GLY A 14 3.07 -1.66 -6.19
CA GLY A 14 2.45 -0.92 -7.29
C GLY A 14 1.58 0.23 -6.80
N LEU A 15 0.78 -0.01 -5.75
CA LEU A 15 -0.06 1.01 -5.12
C LEU A 15 0.78 2.12 -4.48
N GLY A 16 1.90 1.77 -3.83
CA GLY A 16 2.85 2.73 -3.29
C GLY A 16 3.48 3.63 -4.35
N LEU A 17 3.96 3.04 -5.45
CA LEU A 17 4.49 3.81 -6.58
C LEU A 17 3.43 4.74 -7.20
N TYR A 18 2.20 4.23 -7.37
CA TYR A 18 1.09 5.01 -7.89
C TYR A 18 0.77 6.21 -7.00
N ALA A 19 0.66 6.00 -5.69
CA ALA A 19 0.34 7.06 -4.74
C ALA A 19 1.44 8.14 -4.68
N VAL A 20 2.71 7.73 -4.69
CA VAL A 20 3.84 8.68 -4.73
C VAL A 20 3.81 9.49 -6.02
N GLY A 21 3.63 8.83 -7.17
CA GLY A 21 3.54 9.50 -8.47
C GLY A 21 2.35 10.46 -8.56
N TYR A 22 1.21 10.08 -8.00
CA TYR A 22 0.01 10.89 -7.97
C TYR A 22 0.19 12.15 -7.10
N ILE A 23 0.66 11.99 -5.85
CA ILE A 23 0.91 13.12 -4.94
C ILE A 23 1.97 14.07 -5.51
N PHE A 24 3.03 13.51 -6.08
CA PHE A 24 4.09 14.34 -6.69
C PHE A 24 3.61 15.03 -7.97
N GLY A 25 2.79 14.35 -8.78
CA GLY A 25 2.17 14.92 -9.98
C GLY A 25 1.20 16.06 -9.66
N GLU A 26 0.32 15.88 -8.68
CA GLU A 26 -0.54 16.95 -8.18
C GLU A 26 0.27 18.13 -7.64
N TRP A 27 1.33 17.86 -6.89
CA TRP A 27 2.20 18.91 -6.37
C TRP A 27 2.89 19.69 -7.49
N LEU A 28 3.39 19.03 -8.54
CA LEU A 28 3.97 19.70 -9.70
C LEU A 28 2.93 20.52 -10.47
N ALA A 29 1.68 20.05 -10.55
CA ALA A 29 0.62 20.71 -11.30
C ALA A 29 0.00 21.90 -10.56
N THR A 30 -0.09 21.83 -9.23
CA THR A 30 -0.85 22.78 -8.40
C THR A 30 0.02 23.58 -7.43
N GLY A 31 1.25 23.12 -7.16
CA GLY A 31 2.12 23.65 -6.11
C GLY A 31 1.68 23.32 -4.68
N GLN A 32 0.59 22.56 -4.52
CA GLN A 32 -0.01 22.22 -3.24
C GLN A 32 0.01 20.70 -3.02
N ILE A 33 0.06 20.30 -1.76
CA ILE A 33 -0.07 18.89 -1.37
C ILE A 33 -1.40 18.76 -0.65
N ASP A 34 -2.34 18.03 -1.24
CA ASP A 34 -3.56 17.64 -0.56
C ASP A 34 -3.32 16.37 0.27
N LEU A 35 -3.45 16.51 1.59
CA LEU A 35 -3.32 15.40 2.53
C LEU A 35 -4.45 14.36 2.37
N SER A 36 -5.58 14.72 1.78
CA SER A 36 -6.68 13.79 1.52
C SER A 36 -6.27 12.66 0.58
N ASN A 37 -5.30 12.91 -0.30
CA ASN A 37 -4.75 11.92 -1.22
C ASN A 37 -3.96 10.81 -0.55
N LEU A 38 -3.51 10.99 0.72
CA LEU A 38 -2.92 9.91 1.49
C LEU A 38 -3.92 8.77 1.76
N ASN A 39 -5.22 9.00 1.59
CA ASN A 39 -6.23 7.95 1.72
C ASN A 39 -6.06 6.84 0.66
N ILE A 40 -5.35 7.11 -0.44
CA ILE A 40 -4.91 6.10 -1.42
C ILE A 40 -3.97 5.06 -0.77
N LEU A 41 -3.25 5.42 0.29
CA LEU A 41 -2.36 4.51 1.05
C LEU A 41 -3.09 3.70 2.12
N LEU A 42 -4.35 4.01 2.43
CA LEU A 42 -5.14 3.32 3.46
C LEU A 42 -5.18 1.79 3.28
N PRO A 43 -5.31 1.24 2.05
CA PRO A 43 -5.24 -0.20 1.83
C PRO A 43 -3.90 -0.82 2.25
N MET A 44 -2.79 -0.08 2.17
CA MET A 44 -1.49 -0.56 2.64
C MET A 44 -1.41 -0.53 4.16
N VAL A 45 -1.87 0.55 4.79
CA VAL A 45 -1.84 0.72 6.24
C VAL A 45 -2.66 -0.35 6.95
N LEU A 46 -3.82 -0.73 6.39
CA LEU A 46 -4.70 -1.74 6.97
C LEU A 46 -4.37 -3.16 6.50
N GLY A 47 -3.99 -3.30 5.23
CA GLY A 47 -3.81 -4.61 4.62
C GLY A 47 -2.47 -5.28 4.93
N LEU A 48 -1.38 -4.51 5.10
CA LEU A 48 -0.07 -5.07 5.44
C LEU A 48 -0.05 -5.69 6.86
N PRO A 49 -0.58 -5.06 7.92
CA PRO A 49 -0.66 -5.67 9.24
C PRO A 49 -1.52 -6.92 9.25
N ALA A 50 -2.66 -6.91 8.55
CA ALA A 50 -3.52 -8.09 8.44
C ALA A 50 -2.78 -9.28 7.82
N LEU A 51 -1.95 -9.04 6.80
CA LEU A 51 -1.17 -10.09 6.16
C LEU A 51 -0.03 -10.62 7.04
N LEU A 52 0.60 -9.75 7.83
CA LEU A 52 1.61 -10.15 8.82
C LEU A 52 0.99 -10.98 9.96
N LEU A 53 -0.23 -10.64 10.41
CA LEU A 53 -0.96 -11.41 11.40
C LEU A 53 -1.33 -12.81 10.88
N ILE A 54 -1.80 -12.90 9.63
CA ILE A 54 -2.10 -14.19 8.99
C ILE A 54 -0.85 -15.05 8.85
N GLU A 55 0.29 -14.45 8.50
CA GLU A 55 1.56 -15.20 8.42
C GLU A 55 2.03 -15.68 9.78
N LYS A 56 1.90 -14.86 10.83
CA LYS A 56 2.23 -15.24 12.20
C LYS A 56 1.38 -16.43 12.65
N GLU A 57 0.07 -16.35 12.50
CA GLU A 57 -0.87 -17.41 12.88
C GLU A 57 -0.62 -18.72 12.13
N SER A 58 -0.21 -18.64 10.86
CA SER A 58 0.19 -19.80 10.05
C SER A 58 1.56 -20.41 10.43
N ASN A 59 2.41 -19.70 11.16
CA ASN A 59 3.73 -20.18 11.56
C ASN A 59 3.73 -20.74 13.00
N GLU A 60 2.72 -20.40 13.79
CA GLU A 60 2.50 -20.90 15.16
C GLU A 60 1.61 -22.17 15.20
N ASN A 61 0.95 -22.52 14.09
CA ASN A 61 0.16 -23.76 13.88
C ASN A 61 0.88 -24.72 12.92
#